data_AF-A0A9N9UI35-F1
#
_entry.id   AF-A0A9N9UI35-F1
#
_cell.length_a   1.000
_cell.length_b   1.000
_cell.length_c   1.000
_cell.angle_alpha   90.00
_cell.angle_beta   90.00
_cell.angle_gamma   90.00
#
_symmetry.space_group_name_H-M   'P 1'
#
loop_
_entity.id
_entity.type
_entity.pdbx_description
1 polymer ?
#
loop_
_entity_poly.entity_id
_entity_poly.type
_entity_poly.pdbx_seq_one_letter_code
_entity_poly.pdbx_strand_id
1 'polypeptide(L)'
;MSVTLGNPTVNSHLNVLGREASDDLVVFRLYHYDPTLIGAIVFVLLFLGTSLVHVWQLYRSRCWFAIPLIVGGLFEVIGYAGRCVSSKESPNWTLGPYIIQAILLLVAPALFAATIYMELGRIMILVRGEDRAVIRRTWLTKAFVGGDILSFFLQGGGGGYQASGTLEALKMGSDIIIAGLFVQLLFFGVFLVVSVLFHRSIVRIPTSHSANPNVPWKRHLKVLYLTGTLIMVRSIFRAVEYLQGFNGYLLRHEAYLYVFDAALMLLVMIIFNFIHPGEIMMASGYDQPKSDGEIELISQGRHEHVPEVFDFKLYRYNPSLPAAVTAVIVFTILTVLHVWRLYKARARYFIAFTLGGAFQSVGYAGRIWNHYDETSIGGFVMQAILILVAPALYAASIYMILGRLIRTLRASDLSLVPPKWVTRIFVAGDVVAFSLQAGGGGVQAAGTLELYNIGEKIIITGLFVQIAFFGFFVITSILFHHRLNSRPTEMALTGSVPWRRYLYVLYATSLIILVRSIFRVVEYLQGNDGYLISREVFLYIFDTILMAVVMLIFLLWYVQHLEQQKALEQLELSSS
;
A
#
# COMPACT_ATOMS: atom_id res chain seq x y z
N MET A 1 31.51 8.33 -46.48
CA MET A 1 31.49 8.92 -47.83
C MET A 1 30.69 10.21 -47.72
N SER A 2 31.39 11.34 -47.74
CA SER A 2 30.87 12.69 -47.48
C SER A 2 30.54 13.39 -48.79
N VAL A 3 29.35 14.02 -48.88
CA VAL A 3 29.11 15.12 -49.81
C VAL A 3 28.28 16.18 -49.10
N THR A 4 28.90 17.34 -48.89
CA THR A 4 28.29 18.62 -48.53
C THR A 4 28.44 19.56 -49.71
N LEU A 5 27.36 20.23 -50.12
CA LEU A 5 27.42 21.46 -50.91
C LEU A 5 26.35 22.43 -50.38
N GLY A 6 26.77 23.66 -50.03
CA GLY A 6 25.85 24.73 -49.64
C GLY A 6 26.50 25.97 -49.01
N ASN A 7 27.05 26.84 -49.87
CA ASN A 7 27.13 28.32 -49.83
C ASN A 7 27.36 29.09 -48.48
N PRO A 8 28.42 29.94 -48.34
CA PRO A 8 28.80 30.54 -47.04
C PRO A 8 28.12 31.88 -46.66
N THR A 9 27.15 32.40 -47.39
CA THR A 9 26.60 33.76 -47.14
C THR A 9 25.26 33.81 -46.40
N VAL A 10 24.67 32.66 -46.01
CA VAL A 10 23.41 32.60 -45.24
C VAL A 10 23.65 32.32 -43.74
N ASN A 11 24.89 32.03 -43.34
CA ASN A 11 25.22 31.55 -41.98
C ASN A 11 25.35 32.64 -40.89
N SER A 12 25.33 33.93 -41.23
CA SER A 12 25.45 34.99 -40.20
C SER A 12 24.12 35.30 -39.50
N HIS A 13 22.98 35.18 -40.20
CA HIS A 13 21.66 35.44 -39.63
C HIS A 13 21.00 34.21 -38.98
N LEU A 14 21.42 32.99 -39.35
CA LEU A 14 21.00 31.76 -38.68
C LEU A 14 21.74 31.50 -37.35
N ASN A 15 22.95 32.04 -37.18
CA ASN A 15 23.71 31.88 -35.94
C ASN A 15 23.24 32.78 -34.79
N VAL A 16 22.40 33.78 -35.05
CA VAL A 16 21.77 34.60 -34.00
C VAL A 16 20.45 33.98 -33.55
N LEU A 17 19.65 33.43 -34.49
CA LEU A 17 18.40 32.72 -34.17
C LEU A 17 18.63 31.30 -33.62
N GLY A 18 19.74 30.64 -34.00
CA GLY A 18 20.12 29.32 -33.49
C GLY A 18 20.76 29.34 -32.10
N ARG A 19 21.09 30.51 -31.56
CA ARG A 19 21.70 30.65 -30.22
C ARG A 19 20.68 31.01 -29.13
N GLU A 20 19.52 31.53 -29.51
CA GLU A 20 18.40 31.77 -28.58
C GLU A 20 17.40 30.60 -28.55
N ALA A 21 17.32 29.77 -29.59
CA ALA A 21 16.41 28.63 -29.65
C ALA A 21 16.95 27.33 -29.01
N SER A 22 18.21 27.31 -28.54
CA SER A 22 18.83 26.10 -27.96
C SER A 22 18.72 26.00 -26.44
N ASP A 23 18.28 27.06 -25.74
CA ASP A 23 18.34 27.11 -24.27
C ASP A 23 17.08 26.54 -23.57
N ASP A 24 15.99 26.25 -24.29
CA ASP A 24 14.70 25.85 -23.68
C ASP A 24 14.17 24.46 -24.08
N LEU A 25 14.96 23.62 -24.74
CA LEU A 25 14.64 22.19 -24.84
C LEU A 25 15.15 21.47 -23.59
N VAL A 26 14.31 21.40 -22.55
CA VAL A 26 14.56 20.56 -21.38
C VAL A 26 14.60 19.09 -21.84
N VAL A 27 15.78 18.61 -22.23
CA VAL A 27 15.99 17.20 -22.56
C VAL A 27 15.88 16.42 -21.26
N PHE A 28 14.81 15.62 -21.14
CA PHE A 28 14.61 14.72 -20.01
C PHE A 28 15.78 13.74 -19.92
N ARG A 29 16.40 13.65 -18.75
CA ARG A 29 17.49 12.72 -18.42
C ARG A 29 17.14 12.00 -17.12
N LEU A 30 17.33 10.69 -17.09
CA LEU A 30 17.11 9.89 -15.88
C LEU A 30 18.10 10.28 -14.77
N TYR A 31 19.32 10.65 -15.14
CA TYR A 31 20.31 11.18 -14.23
C TYR A 31 20.93 12.47 -14.77
N HIS A 32 21.22 13.40 -13.85
CA HIS A 32 21.97 14.62 -14.14
C HIS A 32 23.49 14.46 -13.95
N TYR A 33 23.91 13.27 -13.52
CA TYR A 33 25.29 12.86 -13.27
C TYR A 33 25.43 11.38 -13.65
N ASP A 34 26.66 10.90 -13.83
CA ASP A 34 26.90 9.46 -14.02
C ASP A 34 26.94 8.76 -12.65
N PRO A 35 26.02 7.82 -12.35
CA PRO A 35 25.99 7.16 -11.05
C PRO A 35 27.28 6.43 -10.74
N THR A 36 27.82 6.59 -9.53
CA THR A 36 29.09 5.94 -9.18
C THR A 36 28.89 4.47 -8.80
N LEU A 37 29.52 3.58 -9.59
CA LEU A 37 29.48 2.13 -9.32
C LEU A 37 30.02 1.79 -7.93
N ILE A 38 31.15 2.39 -7.54
CA ILE A 38 31.80 2.14 -6.25
C ILE A 38 30.88 2.55 -5.09
N GLY A 39 30.28 3.73 -5.17
CA GLY A 39 29.34 4.21 -4.15
C GLY A 39 28.16 3.26 -3.99
N ALA A 40 27.56 2.83 -5.11
CA ALA A 40 26.43 1.91 -5.09
C ALA A 40 26.80 0.54 -4.49
N ILE A 41 27.95 -0.04 -4.86
CA ILE A 41 28.44 -1.32 -4.30
C ILE A 41 28.66 -1.21 -2.80
N VAL A 42 29.29 -0.12 -2.33
CA VAL A 42 29.56 0.09 -0.89
C VAL A 42 28.25 0.06 -0.10
N PHE A 43 27.23 0.80 -0.54
CA PHE A 43 25.94 0.81 0.15
C PHE A 43 25.18 -0.51 0.04
N VAL A 44 25.22 -1.20 -1.10
CA VAL A 44 24.67 -2.57 -1.23
C VAL A 44 25.27 -3.49 -0.16
N LEU A 45 26.59 -3.51 -0.02
CA LEU A 45 27.27 -4.39 0.94
C LEU A 45 26.97 -4.01 2.39
N LEU A 46 26.90 -2.71 2.70
CA LEU A 46 26.58 -2.22 4.05
C LEU A 46 25.12 -2.52 4.44
N PHE A 47 24.16 -2.28 3.55
CA PHE A 47 22.76 -2.61 3.80
C PHE A 47 22.53 -4.12 3.87
N LEU A 48 23.22 -4.90 3.03
CA LEU A 48 23.15 -6.36 3.09
C LEU A 48 23.71 -6.88 4.41
N GLY A 49 24.91 -6.42 4.81
CA GLY A 49 25.55 -6.81 6.07
C GLY A 49 24.67 -6.48 7.28
N THR A 50 24.13 -5.26 7.35
CA THR A 50 23.25 -4.86 8.45
C THR A 50 21.93 -5.64 8.45
N SER A 51 21.34 -5.90 7.28
CA SER A 51 20.11 -6.71 7.15
C SER A 51 20.32 -8.14 7.62
N LEU A 52 21.46 -8.77 7.29
CA LEU A 52 21.80 -10.12 7.75
C LEU A 52 21.96 -10.18 9.28
N VAL A 53 22.58 -9.17 9.88
CA VAL A 53 22.66 -9.05 11.34
C VAL A 53 21.26 -8.94 11.96
N HIS A 54 20.37 -8.12 11.38
CA HIS A 54 18.98 -8.01 11.84
C HIS A 54 18.21 -9.34 11.71
N VAL A 55 18.41 -10.10 10.63
CA VAL A 55 17.83 -11.44 10.47
C VAL A 55 18.30 -12.38 11.59
N TRP A 56 19.60 -12.39 11.88
CA TRP A 56 20.16 -13.18 12.98
C TRP A 56 19.60 -12.74 14.35
N GLN A 57 19.50 -11.43 14.60
CA GLN A 57 18.92 -10.88 15.84
C GLN A 57 17.44 -11.19 15.96
N LEU A 58 16.68 -11.11 14.87
CA LEU A 58 15.26 -11.46 14.79
C LEU A 58 15.04 -12.92 15.19
N TYR A 59 15.82 -13.83 14.60
CA TYR A 59 15.74 -15.26 14.90
C TYR A 59 16.08 -15.55 16.37
N ARG A 60 17.18 -14.98 16.88
CA ARG A 60 17.64 -15.20 18.26
C ARG A 60 16.69 -14.64 19.31
N SER A 61 16.17 -13.43 19.09
CA SER A 61 15.33 -12.72 20.06
C SER A 61 13.82 -12.89 19.82
N ARG A 62 13.43 -13.61 18.76
CA ARG A 62 12.04 -13.84 18.31
C ARG A 62 11.23 -12.53 18.19
N CYS A 63 11.91 -11.49 17.73
CA CYS A 63 11.39 -10.12 17.71
C CYS A 63 10.55 -9.82 16.45
N TRP A 64 9.56 -10.63 16.13
CA TRP A 64 8.83 -10.61 14.85
C TRP A 64 8.24 -9.26 14.41
N PHE A 65 8.03 -8.32 15.32
CA PHE A 65 7.58 -6.98 14.93
C PHE A 65 8.66 -6.14 14.24
N ALA A 66 9.93 -6.54 14.29
CA ALA A 66 11.03 -5.89 13.60
C ALA A 66 11.18 -6.34 12.13
N ILE A 67 10.29 -7.20 11.62
CA ILE A 67 10.28 -7.62 10.21
C ILE A 67 10.31 -6.43 9.23
N PRO A 68 9.53 -5.33 9.42
CA PRO A 68 9.59 -4.21 8.49
C PRO A 68 10.98 -3.57 8.39
N LEU A 69 11.78 -3.57 9.45
CA LEU A 69 13.17 -3.08 9.42
C LEU A 69 14.04 -3.92 8.48
N ILE A 70 13.87 -5.24 8.47
CA ILE A 70 14.59 -6.14 7.55
C ILE A 70 14.11 -5.95 6.12
N VAL A 71 12.79 -5.87 5.91
CA VAL A 71 12.22 -5.65 4.57
C VAL A 71 12.69 -4.31 4.00
N GLY A 72 12.73 -3.25 4.82
CA GLY A 72 13.29 -1.96 4.43
C GLY A 72 14.77 -2.06 4.09
N GLY A 73 15.57 -2.80 4.86
CA GLY A 73 16.97 -3.04 4.56
C GLY A 73 17.18 -3.77 3.23
N LEU A 74 16.33 -4.77 2.91
CA LEU A 74 16.35 -5.44 1.61
C LEU A 74 15.94 -4.50 0.48
N PHE A 75 15.00 -3.58 0.70
CA PHE A 75 14.63 -2.56 -0.29
C PHE A 75 15.80 -1.62 -0.59
N GLU A 76 16.56 -1.21 0.44
CA GLU A 76 17.80 -0.45 0.25
C GLU A 76 18.82 -1.24 -0.57
N VAL A 77 19.03 -2.53 -0.26
CA VAL A 77 19.94 -3.42 -1.03
C VAL A 77 19.53 -3.49 -2.51
N ILE A 78 18.26 -3.78 -2.80
CA ILE A 78 17.77 -3.94 -4.17
C ILE A 78 17.77 -2.58 -4.89
N GLY A 79 17.44 -1.49 -4.20
CA GLY A 79 17.48 -0.14 -4.74
C GLY A 79 18.90 0.25 -5.17
N TYR A 80 19.90 0.11 -4.30
CA TYR A 80 21.29 0.37 -4.66
C TYR A 80 21.87 -0.66 -5.65
N ALA A 81 21.33 -1.88 -5.72
CA ALA A 81 21.67 -2.83 -6.78
C ALA A 81 21.15 -2.37 -8.14
N GLY A 82 19.92 -1.84 -8.22
CA GLY A 82 19.40 -1.16 -9.41
C GLY A 82 20.30 0.01 -9.83
N ARG A 83 20.77 0.80 -8.85
CA ARG A 83 21.75 1.86 -9.10
C ARG A 83 23.10 1.35 -9.63
N CYS A 84 23.58 0.19 -9.18
CA CYS A 84 24.77 -0.45 -9.75
C CYS A 84 24.56 -0.79 -11.22
N VAL A 85 23.37 -1.25 -11.61
CA VAL A 85 23.06 -1.50 -13.03
C VAL A 85 23.08 -0.19 -13.81
N SER A 86 22.39 0.85 -13.34
CA SER A 86 22.42 2.16 -13.99
C SER A 86 23.82 2.75 -14.12
N SER A 87 24.71 2.55 -13.14
CA SER A 87 26.09 3.04 -13.25
C SER A 87 26.84 2.45 -14.46
N LYS A 88 26.53 1.20 -14.84
CA LYS A 88 27.14 0.51 -16.00
C LYS A 88 26.49 0.88 -17.33
N GLU A 89 25.29 1.43 -17.30
CA GLU A 89 24.53 1.85 -18.48
C GLU A 89 24.83 3.31 -18.89
N SER A 90 25.57 4.05 -18.06
CA SER A 90 25.89 5.46 -18.34
C SER A 90 26.59 5.64 -19.70
N PRO A 91 26.16 6.60 -20.53
CA PRO A 91 25.12 7.62 -20.32
C PRO A 91 23.71 7.22 -20.81
N ASN A 92 23.53 5.99 -21.30
CA ASN A 92 22.30 5.50 -21.92
C ASN A 92 21.56 4.53 -20.98
N TRP A 93 20.96 5.08 -19.94
CA TRP A 93 20.29 4.30 -18.89
C TRP A 93 18.99 3.65 -19.36
N THR A 94 18.76 2.42 -18.94
CA THR A 94 17.44 1.81 -19.05
C THR A 94 16.54 2.30 -17.91
N LEU A 95 15.24 2.40 -18.19
CA LEU A 95 14.28 2.96 -17.23
C LEU A 95 14.04 2.01 -16.03
N GLY A 96 14.15 0.70 -16.23
CA GLY A 96 13.86 -0.31 -15.21
C GLY A 96 14.71 -0.16 -13.93
N PRO A 97 16.05 -0.20 -14.01
CA PRO A 97 16.93 -0.02 -12.86
C PRO A 97 16.73 1.32 -12.15
N TYR A 98 16.46 2.40 -12.92
CA TYR A 98 16.14 3.72 -12.37
C TYR A 98 14.84 3.71 -11.57
N ILE A 99 13.77 3.09 -12.07
CA ILE A 99 12.50 2.99 -11.36
C ILE A 99 12.64 2.13 -10.10
N ILE A 100 13.35 0.99 -10.20
CA ILE A 100 13.58 0.09 -9.07
C ILE A 100 14.28 0.84 -7.94
N GLN A 101 15.36 1.58 -8.21
CA GLN A 101 16.00 2.39 -7.17
C GLN A 101 15.05 3.48 -6.65
N ALA A 102 14.31 4.18 -7.53
CA ALA A 102 13.54 5.35 -7.14
C ALA A 102 12.39 4.95 -6.20
N ILE A 103 11.71 3.85 -6.52
CA ILE A 103 10.61 3.34 -5.70
C ILE A 103 11.16 2.73 -4.40
N LEU A 104 12.09 1.76 -4.48
CA LEU A 104 12.48 1.00 -3.29
C LEU A 104 13.21 1.86 -2.25
N LEU A 105 14.08 2.79 -2.68
CA LEU A 105 14.73 3.74 -1.78
C LEU A 105 13.70 4.71 -1.17
N LEU A 106 12.64 5.06 -1.92
CA LEU A 106 11.57 5.91 -1.40
C LEU A 106 10.73 5.18 -0.32
N VAL A 107 10.45 3.88 -0.50
CA VAL A 107 9.62 3.08 0.43
C VAL A 107 10.34 2.67 1.71
N ALA A 108 11.63 2.33 1.64
CA ALA A 108 12.35 1.75 2.77
C ALA A 108 12.19 2.52 4.10
N PRO A 109 12.23 3.87 4.11
CA PRO A 109 12.11 4.62 5.38
C PRO A 109 10.72 4.58 6.01
N ALA A 110 9.67 4.36 5.23
CA ALA A 110 8.33 4.12 5.78
C ALA A 110 8.27 2.80 6.56
N LEU A 111 9.00 1.78 6.11
CA LEU A 111 9.12 0.51 6.82
C LEU A 111 9.94 0.67 8.11
N PHE A 112 10.99 1.50 8.10
CA PHE A 112 11.74 1.83 9.30
C PHE A 112 10.89 2.60 10.31
N ALA A 113 10.10 3.57 9.84
CA ALA A 113 9.15 4.31 10.67
C ALA A 113 8.10 3.38 11.30
N ALA A 114 7.57 2.42 10.53
CA ALA A 114 6.65 1.40 11.04
C ALA A 114 7.24 0.60 12.20
N THR A 115 8.52 0.20 12.13
CA THR A 115 9.23 -0.46 13.24
C THR A 115 9.28 0.43 14.48
N ILE A 116 9.59 1.72 14.31
CA ILE A 116 9.64 2.69 15.41
C ILE A 116 8.26 2.86 16.08
N TYR A 117 7.17 2.92 15.30
CA TYR A 117 5.82 3.03 15.85
C TYR A 117 5.44 1.82 16.70
N MET A 118 5.83 0.63 16.24
CA MET A 118 5.60 -0.62 16.97
C MET A 118 6.47 -0.72 18.23
N GLU A 119 7.71 -0.23 18.17
CA GLU A 119 8.59 -0.17 19.33
C GLU A 119 8.00 0.74 20.42
N LEU A 120 7.55 1.95 20.07
CA LEU A 120 6.89 2.84 21.05
C LEU A 120 5.68 2.16 21.70
N GLY A 121 4.84 1.50 20.90
CA GLY A 121 3.70 0.76 21.41
C GLY A 121 4.07 -0.32 22.43
N ARG A 122 5.26 -0.91 22.31
CA ARG A 122 5.79 -1.91 23.26
C ARG A 122 6.45 -1.27 24.47
N ILE A 123 7.14 -0.14 24.31
CA ILE A 123 7.64 0.66 25.44
C ILE A 123 6.48 1.07 26.35
N MET A 124 5.34 1.48 25.78
CA MET A 124 4.13 1.82 26.53
C MET A 124 3.63 0.67 27.42
N ILE A 125 3.72 -0.57 26.92
CA ILE A 125 3.37 -1.79 27.68
C ILE A 125 4.41 -2.07 28.76
N LEU A 126 5.69 -2.02 28.39
CA LEU A 126 6.81 -2.35 29.27
C LEU A 126 6.78 -1.52 30.55
N VAL A 127 6.45 -0.23 30.41
CA VAL A 127 6.34 0.70 31.56
C VAL A 127 4.95 0.72 32.18
N ARG A 128 4.00 -0.10 31.72
CA ARG A 128 2.58 -0.08 32.14
C ARG A 128 1.95 1.33 32.10
N GLY A 129 2.28 2.11 31.08
CA GLY A 129 1.85 3.51 30.95
C GLY A 129 0.76 3.74 29.90
N GLU A 130 -0.01 2.70 29.53
CA GLU A 130 -1.03 2.81 28.47
C GLU A 130 -2.13 3.83 28.78
N ASP A 131 -2.44 4.03 30.06
CA ASP A 131 -3.37 5.03 30.63
C ASP A 131 -2.87 6.47 30.47
N ARG A 132 -1.55 6.64 30.33
CA ARG A 132 -0.85 7.94 30.29
C ARG A 132 -0.54 8.41 28.87
N ALA A 133 -0.86 7.60 27.86
CA ALA A 133 -0.61 7.90 26.47
C ALA A 133 -1.76 8.68 25.84
N VAL A 134 -1.40 9.75 25.12
CA VAL A 134 -2.35 10.62 24.41
C VAL A 134 -3.14 9.84 23.36
N ILE A 135 -2.46 8.94 22.65
CA ILE A 135 -3.07 8.04 21.66
C ILE A 135 -2.97 6.62 22.18
N ARG A 136 -4.11 5.91 22.19
CA ARG A 136 -4.17 4.49 22.55
C ARG A 136 -3.24 3.68 21.64
N ARG A 137 -2.45 2.78 22.23
CA ARG A 137 -1.52 1.87 21.54
C ARG A 137 -2.12 1.22 20.28
N THR A 138 -3.37 0.74 20.37
CA THR A 138 -4.06 0.04 19.28
C THR A 138 -4.36 0.91 18.06
N TRP A 139 -4.44 2.23 18.25
CA TRP A 139 -4.62 3.21 17.19
C TRP A 139 -3.30 3.86 16.78
N LEU A 140 -2.33 4.00 17.69
CA LEU A 140 -1.02 4.58 17.40
C LEU A 140 -0.38 3.93 16.17
N THR A 141 -0.18 2.61 16.19
CA THR A 141 0.44 1.91 15.05
C THR A 141 -0.42 2.00 13.78
N LYS A 142 -1.75 1.85 13.90
CA LYS A 142 -2.64 1.84 12.72
C LYS A 142 -2.74 3.19 12.04
N ALA A 143 -2.81 4.27 12.81
CA ALA A 143 -2.95 5.61 12.30
C ALA A 143 -1.68 6.06 11.58
N PHE A 144 -0.52 5.88 12.18
CA PHE A 144 0.74 6.34 11.60
C PHE A 144 1.20 5.45 10.43
N VAL A 145 1.08 4.12 10.53
CA VAL A 145 1.30 3.24 9.37
C VAL A 145 0.30 3.52 8.25
N GLY A 146 -0.98 3.80 8.59
CA GLY A 146 -1.98 4.18 7.60
C GLY A 146 -1.64 5.49 6.87
N GLY A 147 -1.11 6.48 7.59
CA GLY A 147 -0.59 7.72 7.03
C GLY A 147 0.61 7.49 6.10
N ASP A 148 1.56 6.64 6.51
CA ASP A 148 2.71 6.29 5.68
C ASP A 148 2.29 5.53 4.41
N ILE A 149 1.34 4.59 4.51
CA ILE A 149 0.76 3.88 3.37
C ILE A 149 0.07 4.86 2.41
N LEU A 150 -0.72 5.81 2.93
CA LEU A 150 -1.35 6.84 2.11
C LEU A 150 -0.31 7.69 1.39
N SER A 151 0.73 8.14 2.11
CA SER A 151 1.82 8.92 1.53
C SER A 151 2.58 8.15 0.46
N PHE A 152 2.78 6.85 0.65
CA PHE A 152 3.42 5.97 -0.31
C PHE A 152 2.59 5.85 -1.59
N PHE A 153 1.27 5.71 -1.48
CA PHE A 153 0.40 5.69 -2.67
C PHE A 153 0.43 6.98 -3.46
N LEU A 154 0.51 8.13 -2.80
CA LEU A 154 0.69 9.41 -3.47
C LEU A 154 2.05 9.46 -4.18
N GLN A 155 3.13 9.09 -3.51
CA GLN A 155 4.48 9.12 -4.11
C GLN A 155 4.64 8.10 -5.26
N GLY A 156 4.17 6.87 -5.08
CA GLY A 156 4.19 5.84 -6.12
C GLY A 156 3.27 6.17 -7.30
N GLY A 157 2.07 6.71 -7.03
CA GLY A 157 1.14 7.15 -8.07
C GLY A 157 1.65 8.35 -8.86
N GLY A 158 2.23 9.33 -8.18
CA GLY A 158 2.87 10.48 -8.82
C GLY A 158 4.10 10.08 -9.63
N GLY A 159 4.96 9.21 -9.10
CA GLY A 159 6.14 8.70 -9.81
C GLY A 159 5.78 7.86 -11.03
N GLY A 160 4.76 6.99 -10.92
CA GLY A 160 4.21 6.25 -12.05
C GLY A 160 3.63 7.17 -13.12
N TYR A 161 2.97 8.25 -12.70
CA TYR A 161 2.42 9.25 -13.62
C TYR A 161 3.53 10.06 -14.33
N GLN A 162 4.62 10.43 -13.64
CA GLN A 162 5.80 11.05 -14.26
C GLN A 162 6.43 10.18 -15.36
N ALA A 163 6.38 8.86 -15.21
CA ALA A 163 6.98 7.91 -16.15
C ALA A 163 6.28 7.85 -17.51
N SER A 164 5.12 8.51 -17.67
CA SER A 164 4.42 8.62 -18.94
C SER A 164 5.02 9.62 -19.94
N GLY A 165 5.96 10.45 -19.51
CA GLY A 165 6.85 11.20 -20.39
C GLY A 165 6.32 12.52 -20.99
N THR A 166 5.08 12.93 -20.72
CA THR A 166 4.61 14.27 -21.13
C THR A 166 5.05 15.34 -20.12
N LEU A 167 5.26 16.58 -20.59
CA LEU A 167 5.66 17.69 -19.71
C LEU A 167 4.62 17.98 -18.62
N GLU A 168 3.33 17.85 -18.96
CA GLU A 168 2.23 17.95 -18.00
C GLU A 168 2.30 16.82 -16.97
N ALA A 169 2.58 15.58 -17.43
CA ALA A 169 2.67 14.44 -16.54
C ALA A 169 3.84 14.52 -15.56
N LEU A 170 4.98 15.04 -16.02
CA LEU A 170 6.14 15.29 -15.17
C LEU A 170 5.82 16.30 -14.06
N LYS A 171 5.13 17.40 -14.40
CA LYS A 171 4.74 18.45 -13.43
C LYS A 171 3.73 17.95 -12.42
N MET A 172 2.58 17.47 -12.90
CA MET A 172 1.50 17.02 -12.02
C MET A 172 1.91 15.77 -11.21
N GLY A 173 2.74 14.89 -11.77
CA GLY A 173 3.31 13.77 -11.01
C GLY A 173 4.25 14.22 -9.90
N SER A 174 5.06 15.26 -10.14
CA SER A 174 5.88 15.89 -9.11
C SER A 174 5.02 16.46 -7.98
N ASP A 175 3.93 17.16 -8.32
CA ASP A 175 3.02 17.74 -7.34
C ASP A 175 2.35 16.67 -6.46
N ILE A 176 1.96 15.54 -7.06
CA ILE A 176 1.39 14.40 -6.32
C ILE A 176 2.45 13.78 -5.40
N ILE A 177 3.71 13.63 -5.85
CA ILE A 177 4.81 13.14 -5.00
C ILE A 177 5.06 14.10 -3.83
N ILE A 178 5.11 15.40 -4.10
CA ILE A 178 5.28 16.45 -3.08
C ILE A 178 4.16 16.36 -2.05
N ALA A 179 2.90 16.23 -2.48
CA ALA A 179 1.77 16.05 -1.57
C ALA A 179 1.95 14.80 -0.69
N GLY A 180 2.40 13.69 -1.26
CA GLY A 180 2.74 12.48 -0.52
C GLY A 180 3.83 12.71 0.53
N LEU A 181 4.94 13.35 0.16
CA LEU A 181 6.04 13.69 1.07
C LEU A 181 5.58 14.56 2.24
N PHE A 182 4.70 15.55 2.00
CA PHE A 182 4.13 16.39 3.06
C PHE A 182 3.17 15.62 3.98
N VAL A 183 2.35 14.72 3.44
CA VAL A 183 1.52 13.82 4.25
C VAL A 183 2.41 12.96 5.15
N GLN A 184 3.47 12.36 4.61
CA GLN A 184 4.44 11.57 5.38
C GLN A 184 5.08 12.40 6.50
N LEU A 185 5.58 13.60 6.19
CA LEU A 185 6.19 14.51 7.16
C LEU A 185 5.21 14.90 8.28
N LEU A 186 3.94 15.17 7.95
CA LEU A 186 2.91 15.51 8.93
C LEU A 186 2.65 14.36 9.88
N PHE A 187 2.37 13.15 9.36
CA PHE A 187 2.07 11.99 10.19
C PHE A 187 3.27 11.61 11.07
N PHE A 188 4.47 11.59 10.51
CA PHE A 188 5.68 11.26 11.24
C PHE A 188 6.03 12.34 12.29
N GLY A 189 5.85 13.62 11.97
CA GLY A 189 6.06 14.72 12.90
C GLY A 189 5.10 14.65 14.09
N VAL A 190 3.81 14.39 13.84
CA VAL A 190 2.81 14.18 14.90
C VAL A 190 3.19 12.96 15.75
N PHE A 191 3.69 11.88 15.16
CA PHE A 191 4.19 10.73 15.91
C PHE A 191 5.32 11.10 16.88
N LEU A 192 6.32 11.87 16.43
CA LEU A 192 7.41 12.32 17.29
C LEU A 192 6.88 13.17 18.45
N VAL A 193 5.94 14.09 18.20
CA VAL A 193 5.28 14.87 19.26
C VAL A 193 4.58 13.95 20.26
N VAL A 194 3.81 12.97 19.80
CA VAL A 194 3.11 11.99 20.66
C VAL A 194 4.11 11.21 21.52
N SER A 195 5.25 10.80 20.95
CA SER A 195 6.30 10.09 21.68
C SER A 195 6.95 10.96 22.77
N VAL A 196 7.12 12.26 22.54
CA VAL A 196 7.61 13.23 23.54
C VAL A 196 6.55 13.47 24.62
N LEU A 197 5.28 13.61 24.25
CA LEU A 197 4.19 13.77 25.22
C LEU A 197 4.08 12.55 26.14
N PHE A 198 4.18 11.34 25.58
CA PHE A 198 4.23 10.10 26.35
C PHE A 198 5.42 10.07 27.32
N HIS A 199 6.63 10.41 26.85
CA HIS A 199 7.82 10.48 27.69
C HIS A 199 7.67 11.51 28.83
N ARG A 200 7.15 12.72 28.54
CA ARG A 200 6.90 13.73 29.60
C ARG A 200 5.86 13.23 30.60
N SER A 201 4.82 12.55 30.12
CA SER A 201 3.76 11.97 30.95
C SER A 201 4.31 10.92 31.93
N ILE A 202 5.12 9.98 31.44
CA ILE A 202 5.69 8.89 32.26
C ILE A 202 6.82 9.34 33.20
N VAL A 203 7.48 10.46 32.91
CA VAL A 203 8.49 11.05 33.83
C VAL A 203 7.83 11.87 34.93
N ARG A 204 6.78 12.64 34.62
CA ARG A 204 6.05 13.44 35.61
C ARG A 204 5.30 12.56 36.61
N ILE A 205 4.66 11.53 36.10
CA ILE A 205 3.95 10.54 36.90
C ILE A 205 4.61 9.22 36.54
N PRO A 206 5.54 8.68 37.34
CA PRO A 206 6.17 7.39 37.10
C PRO A 206 5.25 6.23 37.50
N THR A 207 5.43 5.06 36.87
CA THR A 207 4.82 3.79 37.29
C THR A 207 5.85 2.99 38.06
N SER A 208 5.41 1.96 38.78
CA SER A 208 6.33 1.04 39.48
C SER A 208 7.36 0.40 38.53
N HIS A 209 6.99 0.15 37.27
CA HIS A 209 7.90 -0.37 36.26
C HIS A 209 8.79 0.72 35.62
N SER A 210 8.30 1.94 35.44
CA SER A 210 9.12 3.03 34.87
C SER A 210 10.16 3.57 35.86
N ALA A 211 9.88 3.46 37.16
CA ALA A 211 10.81 3.82 38.24
C ALA A 211 11.93 2.78 38.43
N ASN A 212 11.76 1.56 37.94
CA ASN A 212 12.77 0.51 38.05
C ASN A 212 13.95 0.78 37.08
N PRO A 213 15.19 0.96 37.58
CA PRO A 213 16.35 1.25 36.73
C PRO A 213 16.74 0.07 35.81
N ASN A 214 16.33 -1.15 36.12
CA ASN A 214 16.62 -2.34 35.32
C ASN A 214 15.76 -2.45 34.05
N VAL A 215 14.75 -1.58 33.89
CA VAL A 215 13.86 -1.57 32.72
C VAL A 215 14.42 -0.56 31.69
N PRO A 216 14.89 -1.01 30.52
CA PRO A 216 15.66 -0.17 29.58
C PRO A 216 14.81 0.82 28.76
N TRP A 217 13.61 1.19 29.22
CA TRP A 217 12.65 1.99 28.46
C TRP A 217 13.19 3.37 28.03
N LYS A 218 14.00 4.03 28.89
CA LYS A 218 14.64 5.32 28.57
C LYS A 218 15.69 5.17 27.46
N ARG A 219 16.43 4.06 27.44
CA ARG A 219 17.43 3.77 26.41
C ARG A 219 16.74 3.60 25.05
N HIS A 220 15.66 2.82 25.00
CA HIS A 220 14.88 2.62 23.79
C HIS A 220 14.15 3.89 23.31
N LEU A 221 13.66 4.74 24.22
CA LEU A 221 13.13 6.05 23.81
C LEU A 221 14.21 6.98 23.23
N LYS A 222 15.43 6.97 23.76
CA LYS A 222 16.54 7.74 23.17
C LYS A 222 16.88 7.25 21.77
N VAL A 223 16.88 5.93 21.56
CA VAL A 223 17.05 5.33 20.23
C VAL A 223 15.94 5.78 19.30
N LEU A 224 14.69 5.71 19.74
CA LEU A 224 13.53 6.18 18.97
C LEU A 224 13.66 7.65 18.55
N TYR A 225 14.12 8.52 19.44
CA TYR A 225 14.35 9.93 19.08
C TYR A 225 15.50 10.10 18.10
N LEU A 226 16.59 9.37 18.29
CA LEU A 226 17.75 9.45 17.41
C LEU A 226 17.40 8.95 16.00
N THR A 227 16.87 7.74 15.88
CA THR A 227 16.47 7.15 14.59
C THR A 227 15.31 7.90 13.97
N GLY A 228 14.35 8.36 14.78
CA GLY A 228 13.27 9.22 14.32
C GLY A 228 13.76 10.55 13.76
N THR A 229 14.78 11.16 14.36
CA THR A 229 15.38 12.39 13.84
C THR A 229 16.10 12.14 12.51
N LEU A 230 16.85 11.03 12.38
CA LEU A 230 17.52 10.68 11.12
C LEU A 230 16.52 10.48 9.97
N ILE A 231 15.42 9.77 10.21
CA ILE A 231 14.34 9.60 9.23
C ILE A 231 13.69 10.93 8.90
N MET A 232 13.45 11.79 9.89
CA MET A 232 12.86 13.11 9.68
C MET A 232 13.76 13.99 8.79
N VAL A 233 15.06 14.03 9.05
CA VAL A 233 16.03 14.78 8.23
C VAL A 233 16.00 14.27 6.79
N ARG A 234 16.01 12.95 6.58
CA ARG A 234 15.87 12.34 5.25
C ARG A 234 14.57 12.74 4.57
N SER A 235 13.43 12.67 5.26
CA SER A 235 12.12 13.02 4.69
C SER A 235 12.05 14.50 4.31
N ILE A 236 12.65 15.40 5.11
CA ILE A 236 12.75 16.83 4.78
C ILE A 236 13.66 17.02 3.56
N PHE A 237 14.80 16.35 3.51
CA PHE A 237 15.69 16.38 2.34
C PHE A 237 14.94 15.97 1.06
N ARG A 238 14.18 14.86 1.10
CA ARG A 238 13.38 14.39 -0.04
C ARG A 238 12.30 15.40 -0.44
N ALA A 239 11.64 16.04 0.53
CA ALA A 239 10.68 17.10 0.22
C ALA A 239 11.37 18.31 -0.47
N VAL A 240 12.53 18.75 0.03
CA VAL A 240 13.29 19.85 -0.57
C VAL A 240 13.81 19.50 -1.97
N GLU A 241 14.30 18.27 -2.16
CA GLU A 241 14.74 17.76 -3.47
C GLU A 241 13.63 17.87 -4.52
N TYR A 242 12.43 17.39 -4.21
CA TYR A 242 11.29 17.50 -5.12
C TYR A 242 10.78 18.93 -5.31
N LEU A 243 10.83 19.77 -4.26
CA LEU A 243 10.48 21.19 -4.36
C LEU A 243 11.45 21.99 -5.24
N GLN A 244 12.72 21.60 -5.32
CA GLN A 244 13.68 22.22 -6.25
C GLN A 244 13.40 21.84 -7.72
N GLY A 245 12.57 20.82 -7.95
CA GLY A 245 12.20 20.34 -9.27
C GLY A 245 13.36 19.67 -10.02
N PHE A 246 13.09 19.27 -11.27
CA PHE A 246 13.98 18.45 -12.09
C PHE A 246 15.40 19.03 -12.25
N ASN A 247 15.52 20.35 -12.40
CA ASN A 247 16.81 21.05 -12.55
C ASN A 247 17.47 21.47 -11.23
N GLY A 248 16.95 20.99 -10.09
CA GLY A 248 17.41 21.35 -8.76
C GLY A 248 18.88 21.02 -8.49
N TYR A 249 19.53 21.84 -7.66
CA TYR A 249 20.92 21.66 -7.28
C TYR A 249 21.17 20.30 -6.61
N LEU A 250 20.22 19.82 -5.79
CA LEU A 250 20.32 18.54 -5.10
C LEU A 250 20.31 17.34 -6.06
N LEU A 251 19.43 17.35 -7.08
CA LEU A 251 19.34 16.28 -8.08
C LEU A 251 20.56 16.22 -9.02
N ARG A 252 21.33 17.31 -9.13
CA ARG A 252 22.55 17.39 -9.95
C ARG A 252 23.79 16.80 -9.27
N HIS A 253 23.76 16.60 -7.95
CA HIS A 253 24.93 16.18 -7.19
C HIS A 253 24.65 14.86 -6.45
N GLU A 254 25.29 13.79 -6.92
CA GLU A 254 25.13 12.45 -6.34
C GLU A 254 25.43 12.39 -4.83
N ALA A 255 26.38 13.19 -4.35
CA ALA A 255 26.81 13.18 -2.95
C ALA A 255 25.64 13.36 -1.96
N TYR A 256 24.65 14.20 -2.29
CA TYR A 256 23.50 14.43 -1.40
C TYR A 256 22.63 13.19 -1.25
N LEU A 257 22.46 12.39 -2.30
CA LEU A 257 21.74 11.12 -2.23
C LEU A 257 22.44 10.17 -1.26
N TYR A 258 23.76 10.00 -1.38
CA TYR A 258 24.49 9.11 -0.47
C TYR A 258 24.52 9.62 0.98
N VAL A 259 24.62 10.92 1.20
CA VAL A 259 24.69 11.49 2.56
C VAL A 259 23.31 11.50 3.23
N PHE A 260 22.30 12.06 2.57
CA PHE A 260 20.99 12.33 3.18
C PHE A 260 19.96 11.23 2.97
N ASP A 261 20.18 10.31 2.02
CA ASP A 261 19.32 9.15 1.84
C ASP A 261 20.02 7.88 2.37
N ALA A 262 21.16 7.51 1.78
CA ALA A 262 21.82 6.25 2.08
C ALA A 262 22.40 6.19 3.50
N ALA A 263 23.25 7.16 3.87
CA ALA A 263 23.99 7.13 5.13
C ALA A 263 23.07 7.31 6.34
N LEU A 264 22.06 8.18 6.26
CA LEU A 264 21.09 8.34 7.35
C LEU A 264 20.31 7.05 7.60
N MET A 265 19.88 6.36 6.53
CA MET A 265 19.12 5.12 6.64
C MET A 265 19.99 3.96 7.12
N LEU A 266 21.24 3.89 6.66
CA LEU A 266 22.22 2.95 7.17
C LEU A 266 22.48 3.16 8.67
N LEU A 267 22.64 4.41 9.12
CA LEU A 267 22.80 4.73 10.54
C LEU A 267 21.61 4.27 11.38
N VAL A 268 20.38 4.43 10.88
CA VAL A 268 19.18 3.89 11.55
C VAL A 268 19.30 2.38 11.77
N MET A 269 19.65 1.64 10.72
CA MET A 269 19.83 0.18 10.82
C MET A 269 20.97 -0.21 11.76
N ILE A 270 22.09 0.51 11.74
CA ILE A 270 23.23 0.28 12.63
C ILE A 270 22.84 0.54 14.09
N ILE A 271 22.11 1.61 14.38
CA ILE A 271 21.64 1.91 15.74
C ILE A 271 20.76 0.77 16.27
N PHE A 272 19.84 0.26 15.44
CA PHE A 272 19.00 -0.88 15.80
C PHE A 272 19.77 -2.19 15.93
N ASN A 273 20.89 -2.36 15.22
CA ASN A 273 21.78 -3.52 15.43
C ASN A 273 22.42 -3.48 16.83
N PHE A 274 22.81 -2.30 17.32
CA PHE A 274 23.42 -2.17 18.66
C PHE A 274 22.39 -2.19 19.79
N ILE A 275 21.23 -1.58 19.58
CA ILE A 275 20.16 -1.49 20.57
C ILE A 275 18.93 -2.16 19.98
N HIS A 276 18.95 -3.50 20.07
CA HIS A 276 17.94 -4.32 19.42
C HIS A 276 16.62 -4.32 20.21
N PRO A 277 15.45 -4.15 19.57
CA PRO A 277 14.15 -4.10 20.25
C PRO A 277 13.78 -5.41 20.98
N GLY A 278 14.53 -6.49 20.75
CA GLY A 278 14.44 -7.74 21.50
C GLY A 278 14.70 -7.58 23.01
N GLU A 279 15.48 -6.58 23.44
CA GLU A 279 15.66 -6.25 24.87
C GLU A 279 14.32 -5.94 25.56
N ILE A 280 13.42 -5.20 24.88
CA ILE A 280 12.07 -4.86 25.37
C ILE A 280 11.22 -6.13 25.51
N MET A 281 11.31 -7.06 24.57
CA MET A 281 10.53 -8.30 24.59
C MET A 281 10.95 -9.20 25.76
N MET A 282 12.26 -9.39 25.94
CA MET A 282 12.82 -10.18 27.03
C MET A 282 12.49 -9.59 28.40
N ALA A 283 12.51 -8.25 28.53
CA ALA A 283 12.15 -7.56 29.76
C ALA A 283 10.65 -7.58 30.09
N SER A 284 9.78 -7.85 29.11
CA SER A 284 8.31 -7.77 29.28
C SER A 284 7.64 -9.13 29.56
N GLY A 285 8.38 -10.24 29.64
CA GLY A 285 7.86 -11.56 30.04
C GLY A 285 6.72 -12.10 29.15
N TYR A 286 6.68 -11.71 27.88
CA TYR A 286 5.59 -12.08 26.96
C TYR A 286 5.92 -13.37 26.20
N ASP A 287 5.24 -14.44 26.58
CA ASP A 287 5.32 -15.77 25.97
C ASP A 287 4.24 -15.90 24.90
N GLN A 288 4.54 -16.29 23.64
CA GLN A 288 3.61 -16.66 22.54
C GLN A 288 4.34 -17.35 21.35
N PRO A 289 3.62 -18.03 20.42
CA PRO A 289 3.52 -19.48 20.25
C PRO A 289 4.41 -20.02 19.09
N LYS A 290 4.52 -21.35 18.99
CA LYS A 290 5.34 -22.09 18.00
C LYS A 290 4.81 -21.97 16.56
N SER A 291 5.73 -21.90 15.59
CA SER A 291 5.48 -22.04 14.15
C SER A 291 6.30 -23.21 13.57
N ASP A 292 5.61 -24.17 12.98
CA ASP A 292 6.13 -25.13 11.98
C ASP A 292 5.59 -24.62 10.62
N GLY A 293 6.20 -24.71 9.44
CA GLY A 293 7.44 -25.28 8.92
C GLY A 293 7.41 -25.04 7.39
N GLU A 294 8.57 -24.67 6.83
CA GLU A 294 9.06 -24.70 5.42
C GLU A 294 8.21 -24.23 4.21
N ILE A 295 8.85 -23.40 3.37
CA ILE A 295 8.52 -23.14 1.96
C ILE A 295 9.79 -23.38 1.14
N GLU A 296 9.69 -24.30 0.17
CA GLU A 296 10.72 -24.66 -0.81
C GLU A 296 10.92 -23.56 -1.88
N LEU A 297 12.17 -23.46 -2.33
CA LEU A 297 12.66 -22.63 -3.43
C LEU A 297 12.46 -23.33 -4.78
N ILE A 298 12.04 -22.57 -5.80
CA ILE A 298 12.26 -22.95 -7.20
C ILE A 298 13.00 -21.82 -7.91
N SER A 299 14.11 -22.19 -8.55
CA SER A 299 14.93 -21.36 -9.42
C SER A 299 14.90 -21.88 -10.86
N GLN A 300 15.30 -21.01 -11.80
CA GLN A 300 15.61 -21.21 -13.24
C GLN A 300 14.40 -21.30 -14.19
N GLY A 301 14.45 -20.78 -15.42
CA GLY A 301 15.58 -20.30 -16.23
C GLY A 301 15.15 -19.38 -17.38
N ARG A 302 16.17 -18.91 -18.10
CA ARG A 302 16.18 -17.88 -19.15
C ARG A 302 15.79 -18.43 -20.52
N HIS A 303 15.05 -17.66 -21.32
CA HIS A 303 15.18 -17.66 -22.78
C HIS A 303 14.99 -16.23 -23.32
N GLU A 304 15.93 -15.83 -24.18
CA GLU A 304 15.93 -14.58 -24.95
C GLU A 304 15.00 -14.72 -26.16
N HIS A 305 14.08 -13.77 -26.34
CA HIS A 305 13.46 -13.46 -27.63
C HIS A 305 13.28 -11.95 -27.75
N VAL A 306 13.78 -11.41 -28.86
CA VAL A 306 13.66 -10.02 -29.29
C VAL A 306 12.22 -9.77 -29.73
N PRO A 307 11.50 -8.72 -29.27
CA PRO A 307 10.21 -8.38 -29.84
C PRO A 307 10.29 -7.24 -30.84
N GLU A 308 9.57 -7.45 -31.94
CA GLU A 308 9.11 -6.46 -32.90
C GLU A 308 8.27 -5.36 -32.22
N VAL A 309 8.25 -4.18 -32.84
CA VAL A 309 7.65 -2.94 -32.36
C VAL A 309 6.12 -3.09 -32.21
N PHE A 310 5.63 -2.96 -30.97
CA PHE A 310 4.20 -2.95 -30.62
C PHE A 310 3.69 -1.51 -30.42
N ASP A 311 2.57 -1.15 -31.06
CA ASP A 311 1.91 0.17 -31.00
C ASP A 311 0.94 0.24 -29.80
N PHE A 312 1.33 0.94 -28.74
CA PHE A 312 0.60 1.05 -27.47
C PHE A 312 -0.46 2.18 -27.50
N LYS A 313 -1.68 1.90 -27.02
CA LYS A 313 -2.76 2.90 -26.82
C LYS A 313 -3.42 2.76 -25.45
N LEU A 314 -3.57 3.88 -24.73
CA LEU A 314 -4.16 3.98 -23.38
C LEU A 314 -5.64 3.52 -23.35
N TYR A 315 -6.35 3.75 -24.45
CA TYR A 315 -7.68 3.23 -24.72
C TYR A 315 -7.76 2.71 -26.15
N ARG A 316 -8.34 1.52 -26.33
CA ARG A 316 -8.65 0.96 -27.67
C ARG A 316 -10.06 1.30 -28.15
N TYR A 317 -10.81 2.07 -27.36
CA TYR A 317 -12.17 2.52 -27.58
C TYR A 317 -12.35 3.91 -26.97
N ASN A 318 -13.28 4.73 -27.46
CA ASN A 318 -13.59 6.01 -26.84
C ASN A 318 -14.50 5.79 -25.62
N PRO A 319 -14.11 6.21 -24.40
CA PRO A 319 -14.90 6.00 -23.20
C PRO A 319 -16.32 6.59 -23.33
N SER A 320 -17.35 5.80 -23.01
CA SER A 320 -18.74 6.26 -23.09
C SER A 320 -19.09 7.22 -21.94
N LEU A 321 -19.31 8.50 -22.27
CA LEU A 321 -19.80 9.50 -21.32
C LEU A 321 -21.14 9.11 -20.68
N PRO A 322 -22.17 8.66 -21.43
CA PRO A 322 -23.44 8.27 -20.82
C PRO A 322 -23.29 7.14 -19.79
N ALA A 323 -22.43 6.15 -20.07
CA ALA A 323 -22.21 5.02 -19.18
C ALA A 323 -21.41 5.43 -17.93
N ALA A 324 -20.37 6.25 -18.08
CA ALA A 324 -19.57 6.74 -16.96
C ALA A 324 -20.39 7.65 -16.03
N VAL A 325 -21.19 8.57 -16.59
CA VAL A 325 -22.11 9.43 -15.82
C VAL A 325 -23.15 8.59 -15.07
N THR A 326 -23.74 7.59 -15.74
CA THR A 326 -24.70 6.68 -15.10
C THR A 326 -24.06 5.92 -13.93
N ALA A 327 -22.84 5.42 -14.09
CA ALA A 327 -22.10 4.74 -13.04
C ALA A 327 -21.84 5.66 -11.83
N VAL A 328 -21.39 6.91 -12.05
CA VAL A 328 -21.18 7.90 -10.98
C VAL A 328 -22.49 8.17 -10.22
N ILE A 329 -23.60 8.38 -10.93
CA ILE A 329 -24.90 8.63 -10.31
C ILE A 329 -25.32 7.44 -9.44
N VAL A 330 -25.26 6.22 -9.98
CA VAL A 330 -25.67 5.00 -9.27
C VAL A 330 -24.81 4.80 -8.01
N PHE A 331 -23.49 4.84 -8.12
CA PHE A 331 -22.61 4.64 -6.98
C PHE A 331 -22.73 5.75 -5.94
N THR A 332 -22.97 7.00 -6.36
CA THR A 332 -23.16 8.12 -5.44
C THR A 332 -24.46 7.97 -4.66
N ILE A 333 -25.57 7.64 -5.33
CA ILE A 333 -26.86 7.38 -4.67
C ILE A 333 -26.72 6.22 -3.69
N LEU A 334 -26.15 5.09 -4.12
CA LEU A 334 -25.96 3.92 -3.27
C LEU A 334 -25.06 4.24 -2.07
N THR A 335 -24.00 5.02 -2.26
CA THR A 335 -23.09 5.45 -1.19
C THR A 335 -23.80 6.34 -0.19
N VAL A 336 -24.57 7.35 -0.64
CA VAL A 336 -25.36 8.23 0.24
C VAL A 336 -26.38 7.43 1.05
N LEU A 337 -27.09 6.49 0.42
CA LEU A 337 -28.03 5.60 1.11
C LEU A 337 -27.33 4.71 2.15
N HIS A 338 -26.10 4.27 1.89
CA HIS A 338 -25.29 3.53 2.85
C HIS A 338 -24.81 4.42 4.00
N VAL A 339 -24.41 5.67 3.75
CA VAL A 339 -24.06 6.64 4.80
C VAL A 339 -25.27 6.88 5.71
N TRP A 340 -26.46 7.07 5.13
CA TRP A 340 -27.70 7.21 5.89
C TRP A 340 -28.01 5.97 6.74
N ARG A 341 -27.91 4.77 6.16
CA ARG A 341 -28.06 3.49 6.89
C ARG A 341 -27.03 3.34 8.00
N LEU A 342 -25.76 3.67 7.74
CA LEU A 342 -24.66 3.60 8.69
C LEU A 342 -24.94 4.50 9.91
N TYR A 343 -25.41 5.72 9.67
CA TYR A 343 -25.80 6.66 10.73
C TYR A 343 -26.99 6.13 11.54
N LYS A 344 -28.07 5.70 10.87
CA LYS A 344 -29.29 5.21 11.53
C LYS A 344 -29.07 3.93 12.33
N ALA A 345 -28.29 2.98 11.80
CA ALA A 345 -28.03 1.69 12.42
C ALA A 345 -26.83 1.70 13.40
N ARG A 346 -26.07 2.81 13.49
CA ARG A 346 -24.82 2.94 14.26
C ARG A 346 -23.78 1.85 13.99
N ALA A 347 -23.86 1.18 12.85
CA ALA A 347 -23.07 0.00 12.50
C ALA A 347 -21.67 0.38 11.99
N ARG A 348 -20.81 0.95 12.86
CA ARG A 348 -19.48 1.49 12.50
C ARG A 348 -18.55 0.49 11.79
N TYR A 349 -18.79 -0.80 11.95
CA TYR A 349 -18.02 -1.83 11.26
C TYR A 349 -18.27 -1.88 9.75
N PHE A 350 -19.30 -1.20 9.25
CA PHE A 350 -19.65 -1.13 7.83
C PHE A 350 -19.01 0.07 7.10
N ILE A 351 -18.18 0.88 7.78
CA ILE A 351 -17.51 2.06 7.20
C ILE A 351 -16.68 1.69 5.97
N ALA A 352 -15.93 0.57 6.03
CA ALA A 352 -15.10 0.12 4.90
C ALA A 352 -15.95 -0.10 3.64
N PHE A 353 -17.13 -0.70 3.78
CA PHE A 353 -18.06 -0.90 2.68
C PHE A 353 -18.50 0.43 2.05
N THR A 354 -18.88 1.40 2.87
CA THR A 354 -19.29 2.73 2.39
C THR A 354 -18.15 3.48 1.71
N LEU A 355 -16.92 3.34 2.21
CA LEU A 355 -15.73 3.91 1.59
C LEU A 355 -15.46 3.28 0.21
N GLY A 356 -15.68 1.96 0.06
CA GLY A 356 -15.62 1.30 -1.24
C GLY A 356 -16.62 1.88 -2.25
N GLY A 357 -17.84 2.21 -1.82
CA GLY A 357 -18.82 2.89 -2.66
C GLY A 357 -18.37 4.28 -3.10
N ALA A 358 -17.80 5.07 -2.19
CA ALA A 358 -17.23 6.37 -2.52
C ALA A 358 -16.07 6.26 -3.52
N PHE A 359 -15.22 5.23 -3.36
CA PHE A 359 -14.10 4.99 -4.29
C PHE A 359 -14.60 4.63 -5.69
N GLN A 360 -15.69 3.86 -5.81
CA GLN A 360 -16.32 3.63 -7.12
C GLN A 360 -16.81 4.95 -7.74
N SER A 361 -17.53 5.80 -6.99
CA SER A 361 -17.99 7.10 -7.50
C SER A 361 -16.84 7.96 -8.02
N VAL A 362 -15.76 8.10 -7.24
CA VAL A 362 -14.60 8.91 -7.64
C VAL A 362 -13.83 8.26 -8.79
N GLY A 363 -13.70 6.93 -8.80
CA GLY A 363 -13.08 6.20 -9.90
C GLY A 363 -13.78 6.41 -11.23
N TYR A 364 -15.13 6.32 -11.28
CA TYR A 364 -15.88 6.64 -12.50
C TYR A 364 -15.90 8.13 -12.83
N ALA A 365 -15.73 9.04 -11.86
CA ALA A 365 -15.52 10.46 -12.14
C ALA A 365 -14.17 10.69 -12.86
N GLY A 366 -13.12 9.97 -12.49
CA GLY A 366 -11.85 9.91 -13.25
C GLY A 366 -12.05 9.40 -14.68
N ARG A 367 -13.03 8.51 -14.90
CA ARG A 367 -13.40 8.05 -16.25
C ARG A 367 -14.16 9.09 -17.08
N ILE A 368 -15.00 9.92 -16.44
CA ILE A 368 -15.64 11.08 -17.09
C ILE A 368 -14.58 12.08 -17.54
N TRP A 369 -13.57 12.34 -16.70
CA TRP A 369 -12.42 13.17 -17.09
C TRP A 369 -11.80 12.64 -18.39
N ASN A 370 -11.55 11.33 -18.47
CA ASN A 370 -10.93 10.73 -19.65
C ASN A 370 -11.81 10.63 -20.89
N HIS A 371 -13.11 10.97 -20.80
CA HIS A 371 -13.92 11.19 -21.99
C HIS A 371 -13.60 12.52 -22.66
N TYR A 372 -13.31 13.56 -21.87
CA TYR A 372 -12.96 14.89 -22.40
C TYR A 372 -11.47 15.00 -22.76
N ASP A 373 -10.63 14.14 -22.18
CA ASP A 373 -9.22 14.00 -22.49
C ASP A 373 -8.80 12.53 -22.43
N GLU A 374 -8.93 11.84 -23.57
CA GLU A 374 -8.61 10.41 -23.71
C GLU A 374 -7.13 10.09 -23.46
N THR A 375 -6.28 11.12 -23.46
CA THR A 375 -4.85 11.02 -23.18
C THR A 375 -4.49 11.38 -21.73
N SER A 376 -5.46 11.82 -20.92
CA SER A 376 -5.25 12.14 -19.51
C SER A 376 -4.97 10.88 -18.68
N ILE A 377 -3.71 10.73 -18.31
CA ILE A 377 -3.26 9.60 -17.48
C ILE A 377 -3.73 9.80 -16.02
N GLY A 378 -4.07 11.03 -15.62
CA GLY A 378 -4.52 11.35 -14.26
C GLY A 378 -5.89 10.74 -13.98
N GLY A 379 -6.84 10.92 -14.90
CA GLY A 379 -8.12 10.24 -14.82
C GLY A 379 -7.98 8.72 -14.98
N PHE A 380 -6.97 8.24 -15.73
CA PHE A 380 -6.73 6.82 -15.96
C PHE A 380 -6.22 6.12 -14.69
N VAL A 381 -5.24 6.72 -14.01
CA VAL A 381 -4.70 6.22 -12.74
C VAL A 381 -5.76 6.31 -11.65
N MET A 382 -6.52 7.40 -11.59
CA MET A 382 -7.61 7.57 -10.64
C MET A 382 -8.68 6.47 -10.79
N GLN A 383 -9.15 6.21 -12.00
CA GLN A 383 -10.10 5.11 -12.23
C GLN A 383 -9.46 3.75 -11.91
N ALA A 384 -8.21 3.51 -12.32
CA ALA A 384 -7.58 2.20 -12.23
C ALA A 384 -7.37 1.81 -10.77
N ILE A 385 -6.90 2.74 -9.94
CA ILE A 385 -6.67 2.49 -8.52
C ILE A 385 -8.00 2.40 -7.77
N LEU A 386 -8.90 3.38 -7.92
CA LEU A 386 -10.08 3.46 -7.05
C LEU A 386 -11.13 2.39 -7.36
N ILE A 387 -11.31 2.02 -8.63
CA ILE A 387 -12.20 0.91 -9.04
C ILE A 387 -11.61 -0.44 -8.60
N LEU A 388 -10.28 -0.57 -8.59
CA LEU A 388 -9.60 -1.80 -8.18
C LEU A 388 -9.61 -2.00 -6.66
N VAL A 389 -9.46 -0.93 -5.87
CA VAL A 389 -9.51 -0.98 -4.38
C VAL A 389 -10.90 -1.31 -3.84
N ALA A 390 -11.95 -0.77 -4.44
CA ALA A 390 -13.30 -0.84 -3.85
C ALA A 390 -13.75 -2.26 -3.47
N PRO A 391 -13.47 -3.31 -4.27
CA PRO A 391 -13.91 -4.66 -3.89
C PRO A 391 -13.11 -5.30 -2.76
N ALA A 392 -11.86 -4.88 -2.51
CA ALA A 392 -11.14 -5.27 -1.29
C ALA A 392 -11.81 -4.67 -0.05
N LEU A 393 -12.34 -3.45 -0.13
CA LEU A 393 -13.10 -2.83 0.95
C LEU A 393 -14.48 -3.52 1.17
N TYR A 394 -15.11 -4.00 0.10
CA TYR A 394 -16.31 -4.84 0.20
C TYR A 394 -16.01 -6.20 0.84
N ALA A 395 -14.93 -6.86 0.41
CA ALA A 395 -14.45 -8.11 0.96
C ALA A 395 -14.14 -8.00 2.46
N ALA A 396 -13.40 -6.97 2.87
CA ALA A 396 -13.12 -6.66 4.28
C ALA A 396 -14.40 -6.59 5.13
N SER A 397 -15.47 -6.00 4.58
CA SER A 397 -16.77 -5.88 5.25
C SER A 397 -17.50 -7.21 5.38
N ILE A 398 -17.46 -8.04 4.33
CA ILE A 398 -17.97 -9.42 4.34
C ILE A 398 -17.24 -10.27 5.40
N TYR A 399 -15.92 -10.13 5.52
CA TYR A 399 -15.11 -10.84 6.51
C TYR A 399 -15.45 -10.42 7.94
N MET A 400 -15.69 -9.13 8.15
CA MET A 400 -16.15 -8.60 9.43
C MET A 400 -17.54 -9.11 9.80
N ILE A 401 -18.47 -9.20 8.84
CA ILE A 401 -19.81 -9.74 9.07
C ILE A 401 -19.72 -11.20 9.52
N LEU A 402 -18.97 -12.05 8.81
CA LEU A 402 -18.81 -13.45 9.20
C LEU A 402 -18.19 -13.57 10.60
N GLY A 403 -17.09 -12.85 10.85
CA GLY A 403 -16.42 -12.88 12.16
C GLY A 403 -17.29 -12.36 13.30
N ARG A 404 -18.24 -11.44 13.03
CA ARG A 404 -19.24 -10.99 14.02
C ARG A 404 -20.34 -12.02 14.20
N LEU A 405 -20.87 -12.57 13.11
CA LEU A 405 -21.92 -13.59 13.12
C LEU A 405 -21.52 -14.81 13.95
N ILE A 406 -20.31 -15.32 13.75
CA ILE A 406 -19.80 -16.47 14.53
C ILE A 406 -19.77 -16.17 16.04
N ARG A 407 -19.36 -14.94 16.41
CA ARG A 407 -19.33 -14.52 17.82
C ARG A 407 -20.72 -14.37 18.41
N THR A 408 -21.64 -13.76 17.67
CA THR A 408 -23.03 -13.58 18.10
C THR A 408 -23.73 -14.93 18.32
N LEU A 409 -23.43 -15.93 17.48
CA LEU A 409 -23.99 -17.28 17.63
C LEU A 409 -23.29 -18.13 18.70
N ARG A 410 -22.27 -17.58 19.39
CA ARG A 410 -21.43 -18.31 20.36
C ARG A 410 -20.83 -19.60 19.79
N ALA A 411 -20.53 -19.61 18.48
CA ALA A 411 -20.12 -20.80 17.72
C ALA A 411 -18.64 -20.75 17.30
N SER A 412 -17.77 -20.25 18.18
CA SER A 412 -16.36 -19.98 17.84
C SER A 412 -15.55 -21.25 17.58
N ASP A 413 -15.92 -22.34 18.22
CA ASP A 413 -15.38 -23.70 18.12
C ASP A 413 -15.74 -24.38 16.79
N LEU A 414 -16.84 -23.96 16.15
CA LEU A 414 -17.29 -24.54 14.87
C LEU A 414 -16.58 -23.93 13.66
N SER A 415 -15.98 -22.74 13.79
CA SER A 415 -15.31 -22.08 12.67
C SER A 415 -13.93 -22.66 12.39
N LEU A 416 -13.57 -22.79 11.11
CA LEU A 416 -12.22 -23.22 10.69
C LEU A 416 -11.15 -22.21 11.15
N VAL A 417 -11.48 -20.91 11.05
CA VAL A 417 -10.60 -19.82 11.45
C VAL A 417 -11.19 -19.15 12.68
N PRO A 418 -10.45 -19.01 13.79
CA PRO A 418 -10.98 -18.37 14.99
C PRO A 418 -11.52 -16.96 14.67
N PRO A 419 -12.69 -16.53 15.21
CA PRO A 419 -13.33 -15.27 14.83
C PRO A 419 -12.47 -14.01 15.03
N LYS A 420 -11.50 -14.07 15.95
CA LYS A 420 -10.50 -13.01 16.19
C LYS A 420 -9.51 -12.83 15.03
N TRP A 421 -9.31 -13.86 14.22
CA TRP A 421 -8.34 -13.91 13.12
C TRP A 421 -8.99 -13.81 11.74
N VAL A 422 -10.27 -14.17 11.58
CA VAL A 422 -11.00 -14.10 10.30
C VAL A 422 -10.72 -12.78 9.57
N THR A 423 -11.12 -11.65 10.15
CA THR A 423 -10.89 -10.34 9.50
C THR A 423 -9.41 -10.04 9.28
N ARG A 424 -8.51 -10.45 10.18
CA ARG A 424 -7.08 -10.08 10.08
C ARG A 424 -6.38 -10.81 8.96
N ILE A 425 -6.60 -12.13 8.84
CA ILE A 425 -5.96 -12.97 7.83
C ILE A 425 -6.44 -12.57 6.44
N PHE A 426 -7.76 -12.47 6.25
CA PHE A 426 -8.31 -12.22 4.92
C PHE A 426 -8.05 -10.79 4.44
N VAL A 427 -8.14 -9.79 5.33
CA VAL A 427 -7.75 -8.41 4.95
C VAL A 427 -6.26 -8.29 4.69
N ALA A 428 -5.39 -9.02 5.42
CA ALA A 428 -3.96 -9.03 5.11
C ALA A 428 -3.69 -9.61 3.70
N GLY A 429 -4.38 -10.69 3.34
CA GLY A 429 -4.34 -11.24 1.98
C GLY A 429 -4.79 -10.23 0.92
N ASP A 430 -5.90 -9.53 1.14
CA ASP A 430 -6.39 -8.47 0.25
C ASP A 430 -5.38 -7.32 0.11
N VAL A 431 -4.72 -6.91 1.21
CA VAL A 431 -3.70 -5.85 1.18
C VAL A 431 -2.48 -6.28 0.38
N VAL A 432 -2.02 -7.52 0.51
CA VAL A 432 -0.90 -8.05 -0.28
C VAL A 432 -1.28 -8.10 -1.76
N ALA A 433 -2.44 -8.69 -2.07
CA ALA A 433 -2.96 -8.76 -3.43
C ALA A 433 -3.10 -7.39 -4.07
N PHE A 434 -3.68 -6.43 -3.34
CA PHE A 434 -3.83 -5.06 -3.79
C PHE A 434 -2.49 -4.37 -4.00
N SER A 435 -1.53 -4.56 -3.11
CA SER A 435 -0.20 -3.95 -3.24
C SER A 435 0.53 -4.43 -4.50
N LEU A 436 0.39 -5.72 -4.83
CA LEU A 436 0.90 -6.28 -6.08
C LEU A 436 0.17 -5.67 -7.30
N GLN A 437 -1.16 -5.57 -7.27
CA GLN A 437 -1.92 -4.98 -8.38
C GLN A 437 -1.62 -3.49 -8.57
N ALA A 438 -1.56 -2.70 -7.50
CA ALA A 438 -1.20 -1.29 -7.57
C ALA A 438 0.25 -1.09 -8.01
N GLY A 439 1.18 -1.88 -7.47
CA GLY A 439 2.58 -1.87 -7.85
C GLY A 439 2.76 -2.20 -9.33
N GLY A 440 2.17 -3.31 -9.78
CA GLY A 440 2.22 -3.72 -11.18
C GLY A 440 1.55 -2.72 -12.13
N GLY A 441 0.43 -2.10 -11.73
CA GLY A 441 -0.19 -1.00 -12.50
C GLY A 441 0.71 0.23 -12.61
N GLY A 442 1.43 0.57 -11.54
CA GLY A 442 2.46 1.60 -11.56
C GLY A 442 3.62 1.27 -12.51
N VAL A 443 4.06 0.00 -12.56
CA VAL A 443 5.09 -0.44 -13.51
C VAL A 443 4.57 -0.40 -14.96
N GLN A 444 3.29 -0.76 -15.21
CA GLN A 444 2.69 -0.67 -16.54
C GLN A 444 2.62 0.76 -17.08
N ALA A 445 2.47 1.75 -16.20
CA ALA A 445 2.41 3.16 -16.58
C ALA A 445 3.76 3.74 -17.05
N ALA A 446 4.86 2.98 -16.95
CA ALA A 446 6.21 3.43 -17.26
C ALA A 446 6.58 3.41 -18.76
N GLY A 447 5.62 3.15 -19.65
CA GLY A 447 5.73 3.48 -21.08
C GLY A 447 6.66 2.62 -21.95
N THR A 448 7.33 1.60 -21.40
CA THR A 448 8.07 0.60 -22.21
C THR A 448 7.35 -0.73 -22.24
N LEU A 449 7.47 -1.48 -23.34
CA LEU A 449 6.85 -2.79 -23.50
C LEU A 449 7.35 -3.80 -22.46
N GLU A 450 8.62 -3.72 -22.08
CA GLU A 450 9.21 -4.58 -21.05
C GLU A 450 8.59 -4.32 -19.67
N LEU A 451 8.52 -3.04 -19.27
CA LEU A 451 7.90 -2.64 -17.99
C LEU A 451 6.40 -2.94 -17.99
N TYR A 452 5.72 -2.80 -19.12
CA TYR A 452 4.33 -3.22 -19.26
C TYR A 452 4.14 -4.72 -18.97
N ASN A 453 4.95 -5.58 -19.60
CA ASN A 453 4.88 -7.03 -19.41
C ASN A 453 5.26 -7.45 -17.99
N ILE A 454 6.22 -6.76 -17.36
CA ILE A 454 6.57 -6.99 -15.95
C ILE A 454 5.41 -6.57 -15.05
N GLY A 455 4.87 -5.37 -15.24
CA GLY A 455 3.76 -4.85 -14.46
C GLY A 455 2.51 -5.72 -14.58
N GLU A 456 2.19 -6.20 -15.79
CA GLU A 456 1.11 -7.15 -16.06
C GLU A 456 1.26 -8.43 -15.22
N LYS A 457 2.44 -9.06 -15.23
CA LYS A 457 2.72 -10.27 -14.43
C LYS A 457 2.57 -10.02 -12.94
N ILE A 458 2.99 -8.85 -12.45
CA ILE A 458 2.83 -8.46 -11.05
C ILE A 458 1.32 -8.31 -10.71
N ILE A 459 0.53 -7.69 -11.58
CA ILE A 459 -0.93 -7.56 -11.39
C ILE A 459 -1.59 -8.95 -11.37
N ILE A 460 -1.28 -9.81 -12.34
CA ILE A 460 -1.79 -11.18 -12.42
C ILE A 460 -1.49 -11.95 -11.13
N THR A 461 -0.26 -11.83 -10.63
CA THR A 461 0.15 -12.45 -9.35
C THR A 461 -0.74 -11.94 -8.20
N GLY A 462 -0.95 -10.63 -8.12
CA GLY A 462 -1.83 -10.02 -7.12
C GLY A 462 -3.28 -10.51 -7.21
N LEU A 463 -3.81 -10.67 -8.43
CA LEU A 463 -5.16 -11.18 -8.65
C LEU A 463 -5.30 -12.66 -8.25
N PHE A 464 -4.30 -13.50 -8.52
CA PHE A 464 -4.30 -14.90 -8.06
C PHE A 464 -4.25 -15.00 -6.53
N VAL A 465 -3.41 -14.19 -5.87
CA VAL A 465 -3.37 -14.10 -4.41
C VAL A 465 -4.75 -13.70 -3.87
N GLN A 466 -5.40 -12.70 -4.47
CA GLN A 466 -6.75 -12.28 -4.09
C GLN A 466 -7.76 -13.44 -4.17
N ILE A 467 -7.80 -14.14 -5.31
CA ILE A 467 -8.73 -15.26 -5.52
C ILE A 467 -8.45 -16.39 -4.51
N ALA A 468 -7.18 -16.69 -4.22
CA ALA A 468 -6.82 -17.73 -3.26
C ALA A 468 -7.32 -17.40 -1.84
N PHE A 469 -7.06 -16.19 -1.35
CA PHE A 469 -7.53 -15.75 -0.03
C PHE A 469 -9.05 -15.65 0.04
N PHE A 470 -9.68 -15.11 -1.00
CA PHE A 470 -11.14 -14.99 -1.05
C PHE A 470 -11.83 -16.36 -1.17
N GLY A 471 -11.27 -17.29 -1.94
CA GLY A 471 -11.71 -18.68 -2.02
C GLY A 471 -11.60 -19.40 -0.67
N PHE A 472 -10.48 -19.21 0.04
CA PHE A 472 -10.30 -19.73 1.40
C PHE A 472 -11.35 -19.17 2.38
N PHE A 473 -11.76 -17.92 2.22
CA PHE A 473 -12.86 -17.33 2.99
C PHE A 473 -14.20 -18.02 2.70
N VAL A 474 -14.53 -18.24 1.43
CA VAL A 474 -15.77 -18.93 1.04
C VAL A 474 -15.82 -20.33 1.62
N ILE A 475 -14.72 -21.09 1.55
CA ILE A 475 -14.59 -22.42 2.16
C ILE A 475 -14.83 -22.34 3.68
N THR A 476 -14.20 -21.37 4.36
CA THR A 476 -14.39 -21.15 5.80
C THR A 476 -15.85 -20.88 6.15
N SER A 477 -16.55 -20.08 5.35
CA SER A 477 -17.97 -19.75 5.54
C SER A 477 -18.88 -20.98 5.32
N ILE A 478 -18.63 -21.77 4.27
CA ILE A 478 -19.37 -23.00 3.97
C ILE A 478 -19.19 -24.05 5.07
N LEU A 479 -17.95 -24.28 5.50
CA LEU A 479 -17.66 -25.21 6.59
C LEU A 479 -18.31 -24.78 7.90
N PHE A 480 -18.29 -23.48 8.20
CA PHE A 480 -18.99 -22.94 9.36
C PHE A 480 -20.50 -23.19 9.29
N HIS A 481 -21.14 -22.91 8.13
CA HIS A 481 -22.56 -23.17 7.93
C HIS A 481 -22.90 -24.66 8.10
N HIS A 482 -22.15 -25.55 7.44
CA HIS A 482 -22.36 -27.00 7.55
C HIS A 482 -22.24 -27.48 9.00
N ARG A 483 -21.15 -27.10 9.69
CA ARG A 483 -20.92 -27.47 11.09
C ARG A 483 -22.00 -26.93 12.02
N LEU A 484 -22.48 -25.70 11.80
CA LEU A 484 -23.55 -25.11 12.59
C LEU A 484 -24.91 -25.79 12.34
N ASN A 485 -25.21 -26.24 11.12
CA ASN A 485 -26.41 -27.05 10.87
C ASN A 485 -26.33 -28.43 11.53
N SER A 486 -25.14 -29.05 11.55
CA SER A 486 -24.94 -30.34 12.22
C SER A 486 -24.93 -30.24 13.75
N ARG A 487 -24.44 -29.12 14.30
CA ARG A 487 -24.32 -28.86 15.74
C ARG A 487 -24.80 -27.44 16.05
N PRO A 488 -26.12 -27.19 16.04
CA PRO A 488 -26.66 -25.86 16.26
C PRO A 488 -26.44 -25.42 17.71
N THR A 489 -26.00 -24.18 17.89
CA THR A 489 -25.91 -23.56 19.22
C THR A 489 -27.28 -23.12 19.72
N GLU A 490 -27.44 -22.90 21.02
CA GLU A 490 -28.69 -22.39 21.60
C GLU A 490 -29.13 -21.08 20.93
N MET A 491 -28.19 -20.16 20.69
CA MET A 491 -28.45 -18.91 19.97
C MET A 491 -28.94 -19.14 18.53
N ALA A 492 -28.47 -20.19 17.85
CA ALA A 492 -28.92 -20.55 16.52
C ALA A 492 -30.33 -21.17 16.52
N LEU A 493 -30.72 -21.86 17.61
CA LEU A 493 -32.03 -22.50 17.79
C LEU A 493 -33.12 -21.50 18.22
N THR A 494 -32.80 -20.53 19.08
CA THR A 494 -33.77 -19.51 19.55
C THR A 494 -34.35 -18.64 18.45
N GLY A 495 -33.71 -18.59 17.26
CA GLY A 495 -34.17 -17.78 16.13
C GLY A 495 -34.00 -16.26 16.33
N SER A 496 -33.40 -15.82 17.44
CA SER A 496 -33.18 -14.40 17.77
C SER A 496 -32.31 -13.67 16.75
N VAL A 497 -31.44 -14.40 16.04
CA VAL A 497 -30.56 -13.88 15.01
C VAL A 497 -30.84 -14.60 13.69
N PRO A 498 -31.21 -13.89 12.60
CA PRO A 498 -31.51 -14.50 11.31
C PRO A 498 -30.22 -14.91 10.57
N TRP A 499 -29.45 -15.80 11.16
CA TRP A 499 -28.09 -16.13 10.73
C TRP A 499 -28.02 -16.79 9.36
N ARG A 500 -29.01 -17.60 8.98
CA ARG A 500 -29.11 -18.21 7.65
C ARG A 500 -29.23 -17.15 6.57
N ARG A 501 -30.07 -16.14 6.79
CA ARG A 501 -30.23 -14.98 5.90
C ARG A 501 -28.90 -14.26 5.72
N TYR A 502 -28.15 -14.03 6.80
CA TYR A 502 -26.83 -13.39 6.70
C TYR A 502 -25.83 -14.25 5.92
N LEU A 503 -25.78 -15.56 6.13
CA LEU A 503 -24.90 -16.44 5.35
C LEU A 503 -25.28 -16.46 3.86
N TYR A 504 -26.57 -16.49 3.52
CA TYR A 504 -27.00 -16.41 2.11
C TYR A 504 -26.63 -15.08 1.47
N VAL A 505 -26.75 -13.96 2.19
CA VAL A 505 -26.25 -12.65 1.73
C VAL A 505 -24.74 -12.69 1.51
N LEU A 506 -23.98 -13.30 2.43
CA LEU A 506 -22.53 -13.45 2.26
C LEU A 506 -22.20 -14.33 1.05
N TYR A 507 -22.91 -15.42 0.79
CA TYR A 507 -22.68 -16.28 -0.36
C TYR A 507 -23.00 -15.57 -1.67
N ALA A 508 -24.16 -14.90 -1.76
CA ALA A 508 -24.54 -14.17 -2.96
C ALA A 508 -23.51 -13.08 -3.30
N THR A 509 -23.13 -12.28 -2.31
CA THR A 509 -22.15 -11.19 -2.50
C THR A 509 -20.74 -11.72 -2.76
N SER A 510 -20.33 -12.81 -2.11
CA SER A 510 -19.04 -13.46 -2.35
C SER A 510 -18.95 -14.05 -3.76
N LEU A 511 -20.02 -14.69 -4.25
CA LEU A 511 -20.06 -15.21 -5.61
C LEU A 511 -19.89 -14.09 -6.64
N ILE A 512 -20.60 -12.97 -6.46
CA ILE A 512 -20.52 -11.83 -7.37
C ILE A 512 -19.10 -11.22 -7.38
N ILE A 513 -18.47 -11.04 -6.22
CA ILE A 513 -17.09 -10.54 -6.11
C ILE A 513 -16.08 -11.53 -6.72
N LEU A 514 -16.31 -12.83 -6.55
CA LEU A 514 -15.45 -13.86 -7.11
C LEU A 514 -15.54 -13.90 -8.64
N VAL A 515 -16.74 -13.82 -9.22
CA VAL A 515 -16.95 -13.71 -10.68
C VAL A 515 -16.19 -12.50 -11.23
N ARG A 516 -16.31 -11.34 -10.58
CA ARG A 516 -15.52 -10.14 -10.94
C ARG A 516 -14.01 -10.41 -10.87
N SER A 517 -13.54 -11.06 -9.82
CA SER A 517 -12.10 -11.33 -9.62
C SER A 517 -11.56 -12.31 -10.68
N ILE A 518 -12.33 -13.34 -11.04
CA ILE A 518 -11.99 -14.27 -12.12
C ILE A 518 -11.97 -13.55 -13.47
N PHE A 519 -12.98 -12.71 -13.74
CA PHE A 519 -13.00 -11.88 -14.95
C PHE A 519 -11.74 -11.02 -15.05
N ARG A 520 -11.31 -10.38 -13.96
CA ARG A 520 -10.07 -9.60 -13.92
C ARG A 520 -8.83 -10.43 -14.23
N VAL A 521 -8.74 -11.65 -13.71
CA VAL A 521 -7.63 -12.54 -14.09
C VAL A 521 -7.65 -12.85 -15.58
N VAL A 522 -8.81 -13.19 -16.14
CA VAL A 522 -8.94 -13.50 -17.58
C VAL A 522 -8.65 -12.27 -18.44
N GLU A 523 -9.11 -11.09 -18.04
CA GLU A 523 -8.82 -9.82 -18.70
C GLU A 523 -7.31 -9.58 -18.82
N TYR A 524 -6.56 -9.70 -17.71
CA TYR A 524 -5.11 -9.49 -17.72
C TYR A 524 -4.34 -10.65 -18.36
N LEU A 525 -4.85 -11.88 -18.33
CA LEU A 525 -4.24 -13.00 -19.06
C LEU A 525 -4.37 -12.87 -20.58
N GLN A 526 -5.36 -12.11 -21.07
CA GLN A 526 -5.54 -11.88 -22.51
C GLN A 526 -4.61 -10.78 -23.07
N GLY A 527 -3.87 -10.06 -22.23
CA GLY A 527 -2.99 -8.99 -22.69
C GLY A 527 -3.71 -7.70 -23.08
N ASN A 528 -2.93 -6.66 -23.40
CA ASN A 528 -3.44 -5.34 -23.80
C ASN A 528 -4.32 -5.38 -25.07
N ASP A 529 -4.10 -6.37 -25.94
CA ASP A 529 -4.84 -6.62 -27.17
C ASP A 529 -5.99 -7.62 -27.02
N GLY A 530 -6.23 -8.08 -25.80
CA GLY A 530 -7.30 -8.98 -25.45
C GLY A 530 -8.68 -8.50 -25.89
N TYR A 531 -9.55 -9.45 -26.25
CA TYR A 531 -10.93 -9.19 -26.63
C TYR A 531 -11.72 -8.48 -25.51
N LEU A 532 -11.43 -8.82 -24.25
CA LEU A 532 -12.12 -8.26 -23.09
C LEU A 532 -11.73 -6.81 -22.82
N ILE A 533 -10.43 -6.50 -22.78
CA ILE A 533 -9.95 -5.13 -22.50
C ILE A 533 -10.26 -4.17 -23.64
N SER A 534 -10.36 -4.68 -24.88
CA SER A 534 -10.67 -3.88 -26.08
C SER A 534 -12.14 -3.46 -26.18
N ARG A 535 -13.04 -3.99 -25.33
CA ARG A 535 -14.47 -3.66 -25.37
C ARG A 535 -14.96 -3.16 -24.01
N GLU A 536 -15.32 -1.87 -23.99
CA GLU A 536 -15.79 -1.17 -22.79
C GLU A 536 -16.94 -1.88 -22.05
N VAL A 537 -17.83 -2.54 -22.79
CA VAL A 537 -19.01 -3.22 -22.26
C VAL A 537 -18.66 -4.20 -21.13
N PHE A 538 -17.52 -4.90 -21.22
CA PHE A 538 -17.14 -5.87 -20.21
C PHE A 538 -16.76 -5.24 -18.88
N LEU A 539 -16.13 -4.06 -18.90
CA LEU A 539 -15.86 -3.29 -17.69
C LEU A 539 -17.18 -2.92 -17.00
N TYR A 540 -18.16 -2.41 -17.75
CA TYR A 540 -19.45 -2.04 -17.16
C TYR A 540 -20.21 -3.24 -16.60
N ILE A 541 -20.20 -4.38 -17.30
CA ILE A 541 -20.86 -5.59 -16.82
C ILE A 541 -20.18 -6.12 -15.57
N PHE A 542 -18.87 -6.37 -15.63
CA PHE A 542 -18.16 -7.14 -14.60
C PHE A 542 -17.62 -6.29 -13.44
N ASP A 543 -17.40 -4.99 -13.62
CA ASP A 543 -16.92 -4.11 -12.54
C ASP A 543 -17.93 -3.06 -12.09
N THR A 544 -18.81 -2.58 -12.95
CA THR A 544 -19.85 -1.62 -12.55
C THR A 544 -21.07 -2.35 -12.00
N ILE A 545 -21.74 -3.15 -12.83
CA ILE A 545 -23.03 -3.76 -12.49
C ILE A 545 -22.87 -4.74 -11.32
N LEU A 546 -21.90 -5.64 -11.38
CA LEU A 546 -21.65 -6.60 -10.30
C LEU A 546 -21.43 -5.88 -8.95
N MET A 547 -20.66 -4.80 -8.93
CA MET A 547 -20.37 -4.06 -7.70
C MET A 547 -21.57 -3.23 -7.21
N ALA A 548 -22.35 -2.64 -8.12
CA ALA A 548 -23.59 -1.97 -7.79
C ALA A 548 -24.62 -2.95 -7.20
N VAL A 549 -24.72 -4.18 -7.73
CA VAL A 549 -25.59 -5.24 -7.19
C VAL A 549 -25.13 -5.66 -5.79
N VAL A 550 -23.83 -5.78 -5.53
CA VAL A 550 -23.32 -6.05 -4.17
C VAL A 550 -23.75 -4.96 -3.18
N MET A 551 -23.63 -3.69 -3.56
CA MET A 551 -24.12 -2.58 -2.74
C MET A 551 -25.63 -2.64 -2.55
N LEU A 552 -26.40 -2.93 -3.60
CA LEU A 552 -27.86 -3.05 -3.51
C LEU A 552 -28.29 -4.18 -2.56
N ILE A 553 -27.62 -5.34 -2.62
CA ILE A 553 -27.88 -6.45 -1.71
C ILE A 553 -27.65 -6.02 -0.26
N PHE A 554 -26.54 -5.34 0.03
CA PHE A 554 -26.27 -4.87 1.40
C PHE A 554 -27.17 -3.71 1.84
N LEU A 555 -27.72 -2.93 0.90
CA LEU A 555 -28.72 -1.91 1.20
C LEU A 555 -30.07 -2.51 1.62
N LEU A 556 -30.51 -3.54 0.90
CA LEU A 556 -31.82 -4.20 1.11
C LEU A 556 -31.79 -5.19 2.27
N TRP A 557 -30.74 -6.01 2.35
CA TRP A 557 -30.53 -7.02 3.40
C TRP A 557 -29.47 -6.56 4.40
N TYR A 558 -29.67 -5.35 4.95
CA TYR A 558 -28.73 -4.71 5.87
C TYR A 558 -28.53 -5.52 7.17
N VAL A 559 -27.27 -5.66 7.59
CA VAL A 559 -26.89 -6.43 8.77
C VAL A 559 -26.91 -5.52 10.01
N GLN A 560 -28.07 -5.38 10.66
CA GLN A 560 -28.24 -4.44 11.80
C GLN A 560 -28.10 -5.09 13.18
N HIS A 561 -28.40 -6.39 13.32
CA HIS A 561 -28.60 -7.03 14.63
C HIS A 561 -27.32 -7.55 15.31
N LEU A 562 -26.13 -7.38 14.71
CA LEU A 562 -24.89 -7.97 15.24
C LEU A 562 -24.25 -7.17 16.39
N GLU A 563 -24.71 -5.94 16.69
CA GLU A 563 -24.18 -5.12 17.80
C GLU A 563 -25.15 -4.97 19.00
N GLN A 564 -26.46 -5.13 18.80
CA GLN A 564 -27.45 -4.84 19.85
C GLN A 564 -27.43 -5.82 21.04
N GLN A 565 -27.01 -7.08 20.86
CA GLN A 565 -26.99 -8.05 21.96
C GLN A 565 -25.93 -7.76 23.03
N LYS A 566 -24.79 -7.16 22.67
CA LYS A 566 -23.78 -6.76 23.67
C LYS A 566 -24.27 -5.67 24.61
N ALA A 567 -25.10 -4.76 24.11
CA ALA A 567 -25.70 -3.70 24.91
C ALA A 567 -26.81 -4.24 25.82
N LEU A 568 -27.60 -5.20 25.33
CA LEU A 568 -28.65 -5.86 26.11
C LEU A 568 -28.08 -6.77 27.20
N GLU A 569 -27.06 -7.59 26.90
CA GLU A 569 -26.37 -8.41 27.92
C GLU A 569 -25.71 -7.53 29.01
N GLN A 570 -25.15 -6.38 28.64
CA GLN A 570 -24.58 -5.43 29.63
C GLN A 570 -25.64 -4.73 30.46
N LEU A 571 -26.83 -4.49 29.91
CA LEU A 571 -27.96 -3.92 30.65
C LEU A 571 -28.57 -4.96 31.59
N GLU A 572 -28.77 -6.20 31.15
CA GLU A 572 -29.28 -7.31 31.97
C GLU A 572 -28.33 -7.63 33.15
N LEU A 573 -27.01 -7.61 32.92
CA LEU A 573 -25.98 -7.76 33.96
C LEU A 573 -25.85 -6.54 34.90
N SER A 574 -26.40 -5.39 34.52
CA SER A 574 -26.45 -4.20 35.39
C SER A 574 -27.76 -4.06 36.16
N SER A 575 -28.80 -4.80 35.74
CA SER A 575 -30.12 -4.86 36.37
C SER A 575 -30.34 -6.12 37.22
N SER A 576 -29.37 -7.04 37.23
CA SER A 576 -29.27 -8.18 38.14
C SER A 576 -28.17 -7.93 39.15
#